data_AF-A0A357BUA5-F1
#
_entry.id   AF-A0A357BUA5-F1
#
_cell.length_a   1.000
_cell.length_b   1.000
_cell.length_c   1.000
_cell.angle_alpha   90.00
_cell.angle_beta   90.00
_cell.angle_gamma   90.00
#
_symmetry.space_group_name_H-M   'P 1'
#
loop_
_entity.id
_entity.type
_entity.pdbx_description
1 polymer ?
#
loop_
_entity_poly.entity_id
_entity_poly.type
_entity_poly.pdbx_seq_one_letter_code
_entity_poly.pdbx_strand_id
1 'polypeptide(L)'
;MLHIIVGIQVYFLAGILYKRFLGNKNNYQAYAFISALIFTLHPVQTGSVTYIASRSAVLAALFYLSSFILFLKALPADGYKKYFLHLSAYIFFILSLGVKEIVVTLPMVIALYVFMIHAGGLLSYFKRYGIMLSLYLLILAGYILARYLLLTEVVPFDTRIEEGILPIYSYFLTELNVITFYYLKWLVFPFGGPHVDPDIPFETTIFDGSTMSAIVIIIALLSLSFLGRKRWPAISFGIFWYFITLIPTSSIFPLGDVAVERHIYIPAVGFALVSGYLLEKAKDKLPLKVVLPI
;
A
#
# COMPACT_ATOMS: atom_id res chain seq x y z
N MET A 1 14.15 -9.83 -12.00
CA MET A 1 13.71 -8.92 -13.08
C MET A 1 12.46 -8.13 -12.71
N LEU A 2 11.32 -8.76 -12.37
CA LEU A 2 10.07 -8.03 -12.02
C LEU A 2 10.23 -7.04 -10.86
N HIS A 3 10.95 -7.41 -9.80
CA HIS A 3 11.18 -6.52 -8.65
C HIS A 3 11.89 -5.20 -9.03
N ILE A 4 12.84 -5.25 -9.98
CA ILE A 4 13.54 -4.06 -10.47
C ILE A 4 12.57 -3.13 -11.20
N ILE A 5 11.66 -3.70 -12.01
CA ILE A 5 10.62 -2.92 -12.70
C ILE A 5 9.71 -2.23 -11.69
N VAL A 6 9.31 -2.93 -10.62
CA VAL A 6 8.55 -2.33 -9.52
C VAL A 6 9.35 -1.21 -8.83
N GLY A 7 10.64 -1.40 -8.57
CA GLY A 7 11.51 -0.33 -8.05
C GLY A 7 11.51 0.92 -8.93
N ILE A 8 11.60 0.75 -10.25
CA ILE A 8 11.48 1.84 -11.23
C ILE A 8 10.10 2.50 -11.17
N GLN A 9 9.02 1.73 -11.00
CA GLN A 9 7.68 2.30 -10.81
C GLN A 9 7.57 3.11 -9.51
N VAL A 10 8.20 2.64 -8.41
CA VAL A 10 8.26 3.39 -7.15
C VAL A 10 8.98 4.72 -7.34
N TYR A 11 10.07 4.76 -8.12
CA TYR A 11 10.73 6.01 -8.50
C TYR A 11 9.78 6.99 -9.20
N PHE A 12 9.08 6.54 -10.24
CA PHE A 12 8.14 7.39 -10.96
C PHE A 12 6.96 7.84 -10.10
N LEU A 13 6.43 6.93 -9.27
CA LEU A 13 5.35 7.24 -8.34
C LEU A 13 5.79 8.30 -7.33
N ALA A 14 6.93 8.10 -6.67
CA ALA A 14 7.50 9.05 -5.72
C ALA A 14 7.75 10.41 -6.38
N GLY A 15 8.28 10.43 -7.59
CA GLY A 15 8.50 11.67 -8.35
C GLY A 15 7.20 12.44 -8.63
N ILE A 16 6.13 11.75 -9.05
CA ILE A 16 4.82 12.38 -9.28
C ILE A 16 4.22 12.91 -7.97
N LEU A 17 4.28 12.12 -6.89
CA LEU A 17 3.71 12.49 -5.60
C LEU A 17 4.47 13.65 -4.96
N TYR A 18 5.80 13.57 -4.88
CA TYR A 18 6.64 14.63 -4.32
C TYR A 18 6.52 15.93 -5.10
N LYS A 19 6.51 15.89 -6.44
CA LYS A 19 6.28 17.10 -7.24
C LYS A 19 4.96 17.79 -6.88
N ARG A 20 3.90 17.01 -6.59
CA ARG A 20 2.59 17.57 -6.20
C ARG A 20 2.54 18.02 -4.73
N PHE A 21 3.23 17.32 -3.83
CA PHE A 21 3.22 17.59 -2.39
C PHE A 21 4.22 18.67 -1.95
N LEU A 22 5.39 18.74 -2.59
CA LEU A 22 6.47 19.70 -2.29
C LEU A 22 6.50 20.89 -3.26
N GLY A 23 5.75 20.83 -4.36
CA GLY A 23 5.81 21.82 -5.44
C GLY A 23 7.08 21.69 -6.28
N ASN A 24 7.44 22.77 -6.99
CA ASN A 24 8.48 22.77 -8.02
C ASN A 24 9.92 22.92 -7.46
N LYS A 25 10.21 22.38 -6.27
CA LYS A 25 11.57 22.45 -5.68
C LYS A 25 12.56 21.60 -6.49
N ASN A 26 13.75 22.11 -6.78
CA ASN A 26 14.70 21.50 -7.74
C ASN A 26 15.16 20.06 -7.46
N ASN A 27 14.99 19.48 -6.25
CA ASN A 27 15.63 18.20 -5.89
C ASN A 27 14.66 17.03 -5.60
N TYR A 28 13.35 17.12 -5.92
CA TYR A 28 12.41 16.03 -5.60
C TYR A 28 12.75 14.70 -6.30
N GLN A 29 13.44 14.74 -7.45
CA GLN A 29 13.87 13.56 -8.20
C GLN A 29 14.92 12.74 -7.44
N ALA A 30 15.88 13.39 -6.80
CA ALA A 30 16.88 12.74 -5.97
C ALA A 30 16.23 11.96 -4.81
N TYR A 31 15.24 12.55 -4.13
CA TYR A 31 14.52 11.88 -3.05
C TYR A 31 13.58 10.79 -3.55
N ALA A 32 13.00 10.94 -4.74
CA ALA A 32 12.25 9.87 -5.40
C ALA A 32 13.16 8.67 -5.71
N PHE A 33 14.40 8.93 -6.16
CA PHE A 33 15.40 7.89 -6.40
C PHE A 33 15.82 7.20 -5.10
N ILE A 34 16.06 7.96 -4.02
CA ILE A 34 16.33 7.39 -2.70
C ILE A 34 15.15 6.54 -2.21
N SER A 35 13.91 6.98 -2.43
CA SER A 35 12.71 6.20 -2.06
C SER A 35 12.68 4.86 -2.79
N ALA A 36 12.96 4.87 -4.09
CA ALA A 36 13.04 3.65 -4.90
C ALA A 36 14.19 2.73 -4.44
N LEU A 37 15.36 3.28 -4.15
CA LEU A 37 16.48 2.52 -3.61
C LEU A 37 16.16 1.89 -2.26
N ILE A 38 15.56 2.65 -1.34
CA ILE A 38 15.11 2.14 -0.04
C ILE A 38 14.14 0.99 -0.27
N PHE A 39 13.12 1.16 -1.13
CA PHE A 39 12.18 0.09 -1.44
C PHE A 39 12.87 -1.16 -2.00
N THR A 40 13.71 -1.01 -3.03
CA THR A 40 14.32 -2.12 -3.76
C THR A 40 15.41 -2.85 -2.95
N LEU A 41 16.13 -2.14 -2.09
CA LEU A 41 17.20 -2.72 -1.28
C LEU A 41 16.73 -3.14 0.12
N HIS A 42 15.45 -2.89 0.47
CA HIS A 42 14.95 -3.21 1.80
C HIS A 42 14.96 -4.73 2.05
N PRO A 43 15.51 -5.23 3.17
CA PRO A 43 15.53 -6.66 3.48
C PRO A 43 14.14 -7.32 3.50
N VAL A 44 13.07 -6.56 3.81
CA VAL A 44 11.67 -7.04 3.76
C VAL A 44 11.26 -7.58 2.38
N GLN A 45 11.94 -7.15 1.30
CA GLN A 45 11.64 -7.60 -0.05
C GLN A 45 12.20 -9.00 -0.34
N THR A 46 13.13 -9.50 0.48
CA THR A 46 13.79 -10.78 0.25
C THR A 46 12.77 -11.93 0.17
N GLY A 47 11.88 -12.08 1.15
CA GLY A 47 10.82 -13.11 1.14
C GLY A 47 9.83 -12.98 -0.03
N SER A 48 9.70 -11.78 -0.63
CA SER A 48 8.86 -11.58 -1.82
C SER A 48 9.58 -11.93 -3.13
N VAL A 49 10.91 -11.88 -3.17
CA VAL A 49 11.72 -12.06 -4.38
C VAL A 49 12.33 -13.46 -4.46
N THR A 50 12.74 -14.05 -3.34
CA THR A 50 13.37 -15.38 -3.30
C THR A 50 12.33 -16.51 -3.30
N TYR A 51 11.16 -16.28 -2.71
CA TYR A 51 10.12 -17.30 -2.61
C TYR A 51 9.26 -17.39 -3.88
N ILE A 52 9.18 -18.58 -4.48
CA ILE A 52 8.44 -18.82 -5.73
C ILE A 52 6.95 -18.47 -5.57
N ALA A 53 6.35 -18.79 -4.42
CA ALA A 53 4.94 -18.49 -4.18
C ALA A 53 4.65 -16.97 -4.05
N SER A 54 5.67 -16.16 -3.77
CA SER A 54 5.55 -14.70 -3.66
C SER A 54 5.63 -13.98 -5.02
N ARG A 55 5.89 -14.70 -6.12
CA ARG A 55 5.92 -14.11 -7.48
C ARG A 55 4.60 -13.44 -7.87
N SER A 56 3.47 -13.98 -7.40
CA SER A 56 2.15 -13.37 -7.58
C SER A 56 2.03 -12.01 -6.88
N ALA A 57 2.67 -11.82 -5.72
CA ALA A 57 2.66 -10.53 -5.02
C ALA A 57 3.42 -9.45 -5.80
N VAL A 58 4.59 -9.80 -6.36
CA VAL A 58 5.39 -8.88 -7.18
C VAL A 58 4.67 -8.52 -8.49
N LEU A 59 4.02 -9.50 -9.14
CA LEU A 59 3.25 -9.26 -10.36
C LEU A 59 1.99 -8.43 -10.10
N ALA A 60 1.26 -8.72 -9.01
CA ALA A 60 0.12 -7.93 -8.58
C ALA A 60 0.53 -6.47 -8.33
N ALA A 61 1.63 -6.25 -7.63
CA ALA A 61 2.18 -4.93 -7.37
C ALA A 61 2.58 -4.19 -8.66
N LEU A 62 3.17 -4.89 -9.64
CA LEU A 62 3.52 -4.30 -10.93
C LEU A 62 2.30 -3.73 -11.66
N PHE A 63 1.20 -4.49 -11.69
CA PHE A 63 -0.05 -4.04 -12.32
C PHE A 63 -0.77 -2.98 -11.48
N TYR A 64 -0.76 -3.13 -10.15
CA TYR A 64 -1.32 -2.17 -9.19
C TYR A 64 -0.67 -0.78 -9.35
N LEU A 65 0.66 -0.73 -9.30
CA LEU A 65 1.42 0.51 -9.44
C LEU A 65 1.30 1.08 -10.86
N SER A 66 1.30 0.24 -11.90
CA SER A 66 1.03 0.70 -13.28
C SER A 66 -0.32 1.40 -13.38
N SER A 67 -1.38 0.78 -12.85
CA SER A 67 -2.72 1.37 -12.85
C SER A 67 -2.73 2.71 -12.12
N PHE A 68 -2.12 2.77 -10.92
CA PHE A 68 -2.08 3.99 -10.14
C PHE A 68 -1.27 5.11 -10.82
N ILE A 69 -0.08 4.80 -11.36
CA ILE A 69 0.77 5.78 -12.05
C ILE A 69 0.08 6.32 -13.30
N LEU A 70 -0.57 5.45 -14.09
CA LEU A 70 -1.31 5.86 -15.29
C LEU A 70 -2.51 6.72 -14.92
N PHE A 71 -3.23 6.37 -13.87
CA PHE A 71 -4.29 7.21 -13.30
C PHE A 71 -3.75 8.61 -12.95
N LEU A 72 -2.63 8.69 -12.22
CA LEU A 72 -2.03 9.97 -11.84
C LEU A 72 -1.58 10.79 -13.06
N LYS A 73 -1.05 10.14 -14.10
CA LYS A 73 -0.67 10.77 -15.38
C LYS A 73 -1.87 11.22 -16.21
N ALA A 74 -3.03 10.58 -16.05
CA ALA A 74 -4.26 10.94 -16.74
C ALA A 74 -4.87 12.24 -16.20
N LEU A 75 -4.66 12.57 -14.92
CA LEU A 75 -5.25 13.75 -14.28
C LEU A 75 -4.93 15.08 -14.98
N PRO A 76 -3.66 15.40 -15.33
CA PRO A 76 -3.30 16.60 -16.07
C PRO A 76 -3.38 16.43 -17.60
N ALA A 77 -3.80 15.27 -18.11
CA ALA A 77 -3.91 15.04 -19.54
C ALA A 77 -5.26 15.50 -20.07
N ASP A 78 -5.28 15.97 -21.32
CA ASP A 78 -6.48 16.43 -22.02
C ASP A 78 -6.75 15.62 -23.30
N GLY A 79 -7.99 15.73 -23.80
CA GLY A 79 -8.42 15.08 -25.03
C GLY A 79 -8.25 13.56 -25.04
N TYR A 80 -7.89 13.00 -26.19
CA TYR A 80 -7.74 11.56 -26.40
C TYR A 80 -6.74 10.90 -25.43
N LYS A 81 -5.63 11.58 -25.11
CA LYS A 81 -4.58 11.06 -24.22
C LYS A 81 -5.11 10.76 -22.82
N LYS A 82 -6.02 11.59 -22.30
CA LYS A 82 -6.68 11.37 -21.01
C LYS A 82 -7.43 10.05 -20.97
N TYR A 83 -8.28 9.82 -21.97
CA TYR A 83 -9.09 8.61 -22.07
C TYR A 83 -8.23 7.37 -22.28
N PHE A 84 -7.20 7.47 -23.12
CA PHE A 84 -6.24 6.38 -23.32
C PHE A 84 -5.55 5.97 -22.01
N LEU A 85 -5.04 6.94 -21.24
CA LEU A 85 -4.37 6.66 -19.96
C LEU A 85 -5.31 6.04 -18.92
N HIS A 86 -6.56 6.51 -18.82
CA HIS A 86 -7.56 5.89 -17.95
C HIS A 86 -7.90 4.47 -18.40
N LEU A 87 -8.11 4.25 -19.71
CA LEU A 87 -8.37 2.93 -20.27
C LEU A 87 -7.24 1.94 -19.94
N SER A 88 -5.99 2.35 -20.17
CA SER A 88 -4.82 1.54 -19.80
C SER A 88 -4.79 1.27 -18.29
N ALA A 89 -5.11 2.28 -17.46
CA ALA A 89 -5.15 2.11 -16.01
C ALA A 89 -6.20 1.08 -15.57
N TYR A 90 -7.39 1.07 -16.18
CA TYR A 90 -8.42 0.06 -15.89
C TYR A 90 -8.00 -1.34 -16.33
N ILE A 91 -7.36 -1.48 -17.49
CA ILE A 91 -6.83 -2.78 -17.96
C ILE A 91 -5.83 -3.32 -16.94
N PHE A 92 -4.87 -2.50 -16.50
CA PHE A 92 -3.92 -2.92 -15.46
C PHE A 92 -4.60 -3.24 -14.13
N PHE A 93 -5.66 -2.52 -13.76
CA PHE A 93 -6.41 -2.84 -12.54
C PHE A 93 -7.09 -4.22 -12.64
N ILE A 94 -7.75 -4.53 -13.76
CA ILE A 94 -8.36 -5.84 -14.01
C ILE A 94 -7.31 -6.96 -13.99
N LEU A 95 -6.17 -6.75 -14.67
CA LEU A 95 -5.06 -7.71 -14.64
C LEU A 95 -4.54 -7.92 -13.23
N SER A 96 -4.44 -6.87 -12.44
CA SER A 96 -3.99 -6.93 -11.05
C SER A 96 -4.99 -7.72 -10.17
N LEU A 97 -6.30 -7.47 -10.32
CA LEU A 97 -7.37 -8.21 -9.63
C LEU A 97 -7.34 -9.71 -9.95
N GLY A 98 -6.95 -10.06 -11.19
CA GLY A 98 -6.76 -11.45 -11.61
C GLY A 98 -5.55 -12.15 -10.99
N VAL A 99 -4.64 -11.40 -10.33
CA VAL A 99 -3.42 -11.97 -9.72
C VAL A 99 -3.55 -12.12 -8.21
N LYS A 100 -4.03 -11.07 -7.50
CA LYS A 100 -4.21 -11.11 -6.04
C LYS A 100 -5.34 -10.22 -5.54
N GLU A 101 -5.96 -10.63 -4.44
CA GLU A 101 -7.04 -9.95 -3.73
C GLU A 101 -6.61 -8.63 -3.06
N ILE A 102 -5.33 -8.45 -2.68
CA ILE A 102 -4.83 -7.20 -2.07
C ILE A 102 -5.13 -5.95 -2.94
N VAL A 103 -5.34 -6.17 -4.24
CA VAL A 103 -5.58 -5.16 -5.27
C VAL A 103 -6.92 -4.45 -5.10
N VAL A 104 -7.89 -5.05 -4.40
CA VAL A 104 -9.19 -4.42 -4.08
C VAL A 104 -9.06 -3.08 -3.36
N THR A 105 -7.89 -2.79 -2.80
CA THR A 105 -7.54 -1.54 -2.11
C THR A 105 -7.23 -0.38 -3.06
N LEU A 106 -7.00 -0.62 -4.36
CA LEU A 106 -6.61 0.43 -5.30
C LEU A 106 -7.59 1.61 -5.36
N PRO A 107 -8.93 1.41 -5.42
CA PRO A 107 -9.89 2.50 -5.40
C PRO A 107 -9.80 3.33 -4.11
N MET A 108 -9.48 2.70 -2.97
CA MET A 108 -9.28 3.39 -1.69
C MET A 108 -8.01 4.25 -1.71
N VAL A 109 -6.92 3.75 -2.30
CA VAL A 109 -5.68 4.52 -2.50
C VAL A 109 -5.90 5.70 -3.45
N ILE A 110 -6.70 5.54 -4.50
CA ILE A 110 -7.10 6.64 -5.38
C ILE A 110 -7.92 7.69 -4.60
N ALA A 111 -8.89 7.25 -3.79
CA ALA A 111 -9.69 8.14 -2.95
C ALA A 111 -8.82 8.89 -1.92
N LEU A 112 -7.86 8.21 -1.30
CA LEU A 112 -6.87 8.81 -0.40
C LEU A 112 -6.09 9.92 -1.13
N TYR A 113 -5.57 9.63 -2.31
CA TYR A 113 -4.82 10.59 -3.10
C TYR A 113 -5.63 11.86 -3.39
N VAL A 114 -6.89 11.70 -3.79
CA VAL A 114 -7.81 12.81 -4.06
C VAL A 114 -8.08 13.61 -2.79
N PHE A 115 -8.35 12.93 -1.68
CA PHE A 115 -8.59 13.54 -0.37
C PHE A 115 -7.42 14.40 0.10
N MET A 116 -6.18 14.03 -0.25
CA MET A 116 -4.98 14.75 0.17
C MET A 116 -4.65 16.00 -0.66
N ILE A 117 -4.96 16.00 -1.96
CA ILE A 117 -4.55 17.09 -2.87
C ILE A 117 -5.65 18.13 -3.09
N HIS A 118 -6.92 17.72 -3.18
CA HIS A 118 -7.99 18.65 -3.49
C HIS A 118 -8.49 19.38 -2.24
N ALA A 119 -8.18 20.68 -2.14
CA ALA A 119 -8.71 21.56 -1.10
C ALA A 119 -10.25 21.62 -1.09
N GLY A 120 -10.90 21.41 -2.26
CA GLY A 120 -12.36 21.32 -2.41
C GLY A 120 -12.97 19.96 -2.00
N GLY A 121 -12.16 19.04 -1.44
CA GLY A 121 -12.61 17.74 -0.95
C GLY A 121 -12.98 16.72 -2.04
N LEU A 122 -13.41 15.54 -1.59
CA LEU A 122 -13.83 14.43 -2.46
C LEU A 122 -14.99 14.84 -3.39
N LEU A 123 -15.96 15.61 -2.88
CA LEU A 123 -17.18 15.98 -3.63
C LEU A 123 -16.88 16.77 -4.91
N SER A 124 -15.98 17.76 -4.83
CA SER A 124 -15.58 18.57 -6.00
C SER A 124 -14.86 17.73 -7.05
N TYR A 125 -14.11 16.73 -6.60
CA TYR A 125 -13.43 15.80 -7.48
C TYR A 125 -14.40 14.81 -8.15
N PHE A 126 -15.36 14.26 -7.39
CA PHE A 126 -16.43 13.42 -7.94
C PHE A 126 -17.24 14.16 -9.00
N LYS A 127 -17.48 15.47 -8.86
CA LYS A 127 -18.13 16.26 -9.92
C LYS A 127 -17.31 16.33 -11.22
N ARG A 128 -15.98 16.34 -11.14
CA ARG A 128 -15.09 16.50 -12.31
C ARG A 128 -14.63 15.18 -12.93
N TYR A 129 -14.45 14.14 -12.12
CA TYR A 129 -13.90 12.84 -12.50
C TYR A 129 -14.77 11.65 -12.06
N GLY A 130 -16.01 11.90 -11.63
CA GLY A 130 -16.89 10.89 -11.03
C GLY A 130 -17.13 9.68 -11.91
N ILE A 131 -17.31 9.87 -13.23
CA ILE A 131 -17.47 8.77 -14.19
C ILE A 131 -16.22 7.87 -14.24
N MET A 132 -15.03 8.47 -14.16
CA MET A 132 -13.77 7.71 -14.21
C MET A 132 -13.55 6.95 -12.90
N LEU A 133 -13.89 7.57 -11.77
CA LEU A 133 -13.76 6.94 -10.46
C LEU A 133 -14.82 5.84 -10.25
N SER A 134 -16.05 6.06 -10.71
CA SER A 134 -17.13 5.06 -10.61
C SER A 134 -16.81 3.82 -11.41
N LEU A 135 -16.02 3.91 -12.49
CA LEU A 135 -15.61 2.75 -13.26
C LEU A 135 -14.67 1.82 -12.47
N TYR A 136 -13.77 2.35 -11.63
CA TYR A 136 -12.98 1.51 -10.71
C TYR A 136 -13.87 0.75 -9.74
N LEU A 137 -14.89 1.42 -9.18
CA LEU A 137 -15.85 0.79 -8.26
C LEU A 137 -16.73 -0.22 -8.98
N LEU A 138 -17.15 0.05 -10.22
CA LEU A 138 -17.94 -0.88 -11.04
C LEU A 138 -17.13 -2.13 -11.38
N ILE A 139 -15.87 -1.98 -11.79
CA ILE A 139 -14.96 -3.12 -12.04
C ILE A 139 -14.79 -3.94 -10.76
N LEU A 140 -14.59 -3.29 -9.62
CA LEU A 140 -14.45 -3.97 -8.33
C LEU A 140 -15.75 -4.72 -7.94
N ALA A 141 -16.91 -4.07 -8.07
CA ALA A 141 -18.20 -4.69 -7.78
C ALA A 141 -18.46 -5.89 -8.71
N GLY A 142 -18.15 -5.75 -10.01
CA GLY A 142 -18.24 -6.85 -10.97
C GLY A 142 -17.30 -8.00 -10.63
N TYR A 143 -16.07 -7.72 -10.19
CA TYR A 143 -15.14 -8.75 -9.73
C TYR A 143 -15.67 -9.48 -8.48
N ILE A 144 -16.16 -8.76 -7.47
CA ILE A 144 -16.72 -9.36 -6.25
C ILE A 144 -17.95 -10.21 -6.59
N LEU A 145 -18.85 -9.71 -7.44
CA LEU A 145 -20.04 -10.44 -7.87
C LEU A 145 -19.67 -11.69 -8.68
N ALA A 146 -18.75 -11.58 -9.64
CA ALA A 146 -18.27 -12.73 -10.41
C ALA A 146 -17.63 -13.77 -9.48
N ARG A 147 -16.83 -13.33 -8.51
CA ARG A 147 -16.22 -14.23 -7.51
C ARG A 147 -17.29 -14.95 -6.67
N TYR A 148 -18.30 -14.21 -6.22
CA TYR A 148 -19.43 -14.77 -5.47
C TYR A 148 -20.22 -15.79 -6.31
N LEU A 149 -20.48 -15.52 -7.58
CA LEU A 149 -21.28 -16.41 -8.45
C LEU A 149 -20.51 -17.63 -8.96
N LEU A 150 -19.20 -17.51 -9.17
CA LEU A 150 -18.38 -18.55 -9.81
C LEU A 150 -17.65 -19.46 -8.81
N LEU A 151 -17.36 -18.99 -7.59
CA LEU A 151 -16.52 -19.72 -6.63
C LEU A 151 -17.29 -20.39 -5.48
N THR A 152 -18.62 -20.23 -5.41
CA THR A 152 -19.47 -20.90 -4.40
C THR A 152 -19.43 -22.43 -4.46
N GLU A 153 -18.92 -23.02 -5.55
CA GLU A 153 -18.77 -24.48 -5.67
C GLU A 153 -17.31 -24.98 -5.67
N VAL A 154 -16.32 -24.10 -5.87
CA VAL A 154 -14.94 -24.52 -6.23
C VAL A 154 -13.88 -24.13 -5.20
N VAL A 155 -14.13 -23.14 -4.36
CA VAL A 155 -13.19 -22.72 -3.32
C VAL A 155 -13.92 -22.78 -1.98
N PRO A 156 -13.74 -23.86 -1.21
CA PRO A 156 -14.14 -23.84 0.18
C PRO A 156 -13.53 -22.59 0.80
N PHE A 157 -14.33 -21.81 1.54
CA PHE A 157 -13.75 -20.98 2.59
C PHE A 157 -12.76 -21.87 3.35
N ASP A 158 -11.53 -21.39 3.56
CA ASP A 158 -10.44 -22.19 4.14
C ASP A 158 -11.00 -23.09 5.24
N THR A 159 -10.99 -24.41 5.03
CA THR A 159 -11.78 -25.37 5.83
C THR A 159 -11.43 -25.32 7.31
N ARG A 160 -10.30 -24.68 7.65
CA ARG A 160 -9.87 -24.33 9.01
C ARG A 160 -10.80 -23.35 9.76
N ILE A 161 -11.56 -22.51 9.04
CA ILE A 161 -12.59 -21.63 9.60
C ILE A 161 -13.84 -22.46 9.95
N GLU A 162 -14.22 -23.41 9.08
CA GLU A 162 -15.34 -24.34 9.33
C GLU A 162 -15.02 -25.36 10.43
N GLU A 163 -13.74 -25.76 10.57
CA GLU A 163 -13.25 -26.64 11.64
C GLU A 163 -13.12 -25.93 13.01
N GLY A 164 -13.41 -24.63 13.10
CA GLY A 164 -13.41 -23.90 14.38
C GLY A 164 -12.03 -23.66 15.00
N ILE A 165 -10.95 -23.79 14.21
CA ILE A 165 -9.56 -23.74 14.71
C ILE A 165 -9.12 -22.29 15.00
N LEU A 166 -9.74 -21.28 14.35
CA LEU A 166 -9.39 -19.87 14.53
C LEU A 166 -10.63 -18.97 14.68
N PRO A 167 -10.96 -18.49 15.89
CA PRO A 167 -12.00 -17.49 16.08
C PRO A 167 -11.62 -16.19 15.35
N ILE A 168 -12.49 -15.70 14.46
CA ILE A 168 -12.28 -14.46 13.67
C ILE A 168 -11.87 -13.29 14.56
N TYR A 169 -12.44 -13.22 15.76
CA TYR A 169 -12.13 -12.20 16.75
C TYR A 169 -10.66 -12.28 17.22
N SER A 170 -10.19 -13.46 17.64
CA SER A 170 -8.81 -13.65 18.08
C SER A 170 -7.82 -13.41 16.96
N TYR A 171 -8.16 -13.84 15.73
CA TYR A 171 -7.38 -13.54 14.53
C TYR A 171 -7.25 -12.03 14.30
N PHE A 172 -8.36 -11.29 14.36
CA PHE A 172 -8.35 -9.83 14.21
C PHE A 172 -7.49 -9.13 15.25
N LEU A 173 -7.58 -9.52 16.53
CA LEU A 173 -6.75 -8.94 17.60
C LEU A 173 -5.26 -9.23 17.36
N THR A 174 -4.95 -10.47 16.99
CA THR A 174 -3.57 -10.88 16.69
C THR A 174 -3.01 -10.07 15.52
N GLU A 175 -3.79 -9.86 14.45
CA GLU A 175 -3.39 -9.06 13.30
C GLU A 175 -3.08 -7.60 13.65
N LEU A 176 -3.77 -6.97 14.62
CA LEU A 176 -3.40 -5.62 15.08
C LEU A 176 -1.97 -5.59 15.66
N ASN A 177 -1.60 -6.63 16.40
CA ASN A 177 -0.24 -6.81 16.91
C ASN A 177 0.75 -7.14 15.78
N VAL A 178 0.36 -7.97 14.80
CA VAL A 178 1.22 -8.26 13.64
C VAL A 178 1.52 -6.99 12.85
N ILE A 179 0.50 -6.20 12.51
CA ILE A 179 0.66 -4.93 11.77
C ILE A 179 1.64 -4.00 12.51
N THR A 180 1.53 -3.91 13.84
CA THR A 180 2.29 -2.94 14.63
C THR A 180 3.68 -3.45 15.06
N PHE A 181 3.74 -4.62 15.69
CA PHE A 181 4.96 -5.12 16.32
C PHE A 181 5.76 -6.07 15.44
N TYR A 182 5.18 -6.60 14.38
CA TYR A 182 5.88 -7.42 13.40
C TYR A 182 6.18 -6.62 12.13
N TYR A 183 5.15 -6.23 11.37
CA TYR A 183 5.33 -5.57 10.06
C TYR A 183 5.96 -4.18 10.16
N LEU A 184 5.42 -3.28 11.00
CA LEU A 184 5.97 -1.93 11.14
C LEU A 184 7.35 -1.96 11.78
N LYS A 185 7.56 -2.79 12.81
CA LYS A 185 8.88 -3.01 13.41
C LYS A 185 9.89 -3.46 12.37
N TRP A 186 9.55 -4.43 11.52
CA TRP A 186 10.47 -4.98 10.54
C TRP A 186 10.76 -4.03 9.37
N LEU A 187 9.80 -3.17 9.00
CA LEU A 187 10.02 -2.07 8.06
C LEU A 187 11.01 -1.03 8.60
N VAL A 188 10.95 -0.71 9.90
CA VAL A 188 11.82 0.32 10.51
C VAL A 188 13.17 -0.27 10.93
N PHE A 189 13.15 -1.49 11.45
CA PHE A 189 14.29 -2.20 12.02
C PHE A 189 14.38 -3.59 11.38
N PRO A 190 15.00 -3.71 10.19
CA PRO A 190 15.12 -4.97 9.48
C PRO A 190 16.23 -5.87 10.08
N PHE A 191 16.28 -6.01 11.40
CA PHE A 191 17.21 -6.85 12.14
C PHE A 191 16.48 -8.09 12.65
N GLY A 192 16.98 -9.29 12.36
CA GLY A 192 16.36 -10.56 12.77
C GLY A 192 16.24 -11.62 11.65
N GLY A 193 16.41 -11.20 10.39
CA GLY A 193 16.25 -12.09 9.23
C GLY A 193 14.79 -12.39 8.90
N PRO A 194 14.51 -13.02 7.74
CA PRO A 194 13.16 -13.47 7.41
C PRO A 194 12.79 -14.70 8.24
N HIS A 195 11.61 -14.68 8.87
CA HIS A 195 11.06 -15.83 9.58
C HIS A 195 10.07 -16.50 8.63
N VAL A 196 10.43 -17.72 8.17
CA VAL A 196 9.59 -18.50 7.24
C VAL A 196 8.21 -18.80 7.86
N ASP A 197 8.17 -18.95 9.18
CA ASP A 197 6.96 -19.17 9.96
C ASP A 197 7.16 -18.52 11.36
N PRO A 198 6.78 -17.24 11.53
CA PRO A 198 6.88 -16.60 12.84
C PRO A 198 5.83 -17.19 13.77
N ASP A 199 6.28 -17.77 14.88
CA ASP A 199 5.41 -18.28 15.95
C ASP A 199 4.82 -17.10 16.72
N ILE A 200 3.64 -16.63 16.27
CA ILE A 200 2.92 -15.50 16.85
C ILE A 200 1.80 -16.06 17.72
N PRO A 201 1.84 -15.81 19.05
CA PRO A 201 0.80 -16.30 19.94
C PRO A 201 -0.53 -15.64 19.60
N PHE A 202 -1.61 -16.42 19.63
CA PHE A 202 -2.94 -15.91 19.41
C PHE A 202 -3.42 -15.06 20.58
N GLU A 203 -3.87 -13.86 20.24
CA GLU A 203 -4.45 -12.92 21.17
C GLU A 203 -5.93 -13.22 21.38
N THR A 204 -6.33 -13.43 22.62
CA THR A 204 -7.73 -13.78 22.96
C THR A 204 -8.50 -12.60 23.55
N THR A 205 -7.81 -11.55 24.01
CA THR A 205 -8.43 -10.46 24.79
C THR A 205 -7.90 -9.09 24.35
N ILE A 206 -8.82 -8.13 24.13
CA ILE A 206 -8.47 -6.73 23.79
C ILE A 206 -7.64 -6.06 24.90
N PHE A 207 -7.88 -6.46 26.15
CA PHE A 207 -7.20 -5.93 27.34
C PHE A 207 -5.81 -6.51 27.57
N ASP A 208 -5.28 -7.33 26.66
CA ASP A 208 -3.85 -7.65 26.72
C ASP A 208 -3.02 -6.38 26.45
N GLY A 209 -1.91 -6.23 27.17
CA GLY A 209 -1.06 -5.05 27.10
C GLY A 209 -0.48 -4.83 25.69
N SER A 210 -0.16 -5.93 24.99
CA SER A 210 0.25 -5.93 23.59
C SER A 210 -0.83 -5.30 22.70
N THR A 211 -2.04 -5.85 22.72
CA THR A 211 -3.17 -5.45 21.88
C THR A 211 -3.59 -4.00 22.14
N MET A 212 -3.68 -3.58 23.41
CA MET A 212 -3.99 -2.19 23.74
C MET A 212 -2.92 -1.23 23.21
N SER A 213 -1.64 -1.59 23.37
CA SER A 213 -0.54 -0.74 22.87
C SER A 213 -0.51 -0.66 21.35
N ALA A 214 -0.80 -1.75 20.63
CA ALA A 214 -0.97 -1.74 19.18
C ALA A 214 -2.10 -0.80 18.75
N ILE A 215 -3.28 -0.90 19.37
CA ILE A 215 -4.43 -0.02 19.08
C ILE A 215 -4.05 1.46 19.29
N VAL A 216 -3.39 1.77 20.41
CA VAL A 216 -2.95 3.15 20.71
C VAL A 216 -1.97 3.65 19.65
N ILE A 217 -0.99 2.83 19.24
CA ILE A 217 -0.02 3.20 18.20
C ILE A 217 -0.72 3.43 16.85
N ILE A 218 -1.63 2.54 16.45
CA ILE A 218 -2.38 2.67 15.20
C ILE A 218 -3.21 3.95 15.21
N ILE A 219 -3.97 4.20 16.27
CA ILE A 219 -4.79 5.41 16.42
C ILE A 219 -3.90 6.65 16.40
N ALA A 220 -2.76 6.63 17.09
CA ALA A 220 -1.81 7.74 17.09
C ALA A 220 -1.26 8.01 15.69
N LEU A 221 -0.82 6.99 14.95
CA LEU A 221 -0.31 7.12 13.58
C LEU A 221 -1.37 7.67 12.62
N LEU A 222 -2.59 7.14 12.68
CA LEU A 222 -3.70 7.60 11.84
C LEU A 222 -4.12 9.04 12.19
N SER A 223 -4.18 9.37 13.49
CA SER A 223 -4.54 10.72 13.96
C SER A 223 -3.46 11.75 13.58
N LEU A 224 -2.18 11.43 13.80
CA LEU A 224 -1.06 12.28 13.41
C LEU A 224 -1.02 12.46 11.88
N SER A 225 -1.31 11.41 11.12
CA SER A 225 -1.41 11.49 9.66
C SER A 225 -2.56 12.38 9.21
N PHE A 226 -3.74 12.26 9.83
CA PHE A 226 -4.91 13.05 9.50
C PHE A 226 -4.72 14.54 9.81
N LEU A 227 -4.20 14.85 11.01
CA LEU A 227 -3.91 16.21 11.46
C LEU A 227 -2.73 16.83 10.70
N GLY A 228 -1.71 16.02 10.42
CA GLY A 228 -0.50 16.41 9.70
C GLY A 228 -0.65 16.51 8.19
N ARG A 229 -1.79 16.12 7.60
CA ARG A 229 -1.95 15.94 6.14
C ARG A 229 -1.61 17.16 5.30
N LYS A 230 -1.83 18.38 5.81
CA LYS A 230 -1.48 19.62 5.11
C LYS A 230 -0.02 20.02 5.29
N ARG A 231 0.57 19.68 6.44
CA ARG A 231 1.94 20.08 6.82
C ARG A 231 2.99 19.08 6.30
N TRP A 232 2.66 17.79 6.32
CA TRP A 232 3.54 16.68 5.95
C TRP A 232 2.80 15.67 5.03
N PRO A 233 2.28 16.12 3.86
CA PRO A 233 1.41 15.30 3.01
C PRO A 233 2.03 13.96 2.59
N ALA A 234 3.32 13.87 2.30
CA ALA A 234 3.91 12.59 1.91
C ALA A 234 3.96 11.58 3.08
N ILE A 235 4.20 12.05 4.31
CA ILE A 235 4.20 11.20 5.52
C ILE A 235 2.80 10.64 5.73
N SER A 236 1.80 11.52 5.74
CA SER A 236 0.41 11.12 5.88
C SER A 236 -0.04 10.17 4.78
N PHE A 237 0.35 10.42 3.52
CA PHE A 237 0.02 9.54 2.40
C PHE A 237 0.64 8.15 2.57
N GLY A 238 1.91 8.07 2.95
CA GLY A 238 2.62 6.79 3.15
C GLY A 238 2.06 5.98 4.32
N ILE A 239 1.67 6.62 5.43
CA ILE A 239 1.04 5.93 6.57
C ILE A 239 -0.36 5.41 6.18
N PHE A 240 -1.20 6.23 5.55
CA PHE A 240 -2.51 5.75 5.09
C PHE A 240 -2.37 4.67 4.02
N TRP A 241 -1.40 4.77 3.11
CA TRP A 241 -1.10 3.74 2.13
C TRP A 241 -0.80 2.40 2.80
N TYR A 242 0.08 2.41 3.81
CA TYR A 242 0.47 1.22 4.56
C TYR A 242 -0.76 0.53 5.17
N PHE A 243 -1.60 1.26 5.92
CA PHE A 243 -2.79 0.69 6.53
C PHE A 243 -3.83 0.25 5.49
N ILE A 244 -4.15 1.06 4.49
CA ILE A 244 -5.16 0.75 3.47
C ILE A 244 -4.80 -0.53 2.72
N THR A 245 -3.53 -0.69 2.34
CA THR A 245 -3.09 -1.84 1.54
C THR A 245 -3.01 -3.13 2.34
N LEU A 246 -2.97 -3.06 3.68
CA LEU A 246 -3.03 -4.22 4.57
C LEU A 246 -4.47 -4.69 4.91
N ILE A 247 -5.50 -3.85 4.68
CA ILE A 247 -6.90 -4.18 5.05
C ILE A 247 -7.34 -5.58 4.60
N PRO A 248 -7.16 -5.98 3.31
CA PRO A 248 -7.70 -7.26 2.85
C PRO A 248 -6.96 -8.46 3.44
N THR A 249 -5.65 -8.31 3.65
CA THR A 249 -4.76 -9.41 4.07
C THR A 249 -4.75 -9.61 5.58
N SER A 250 -5.19 -8.61 6.36
CA SER A 250 -5.03 -8.58 7.82
C SER A 250 -6.33 -8.36 8.60
N SER A 251 -7.51 -8.40 7.96
CA SER A 251 -8.76 -8.09 8.69
C SER A 251 -10.02 -8.82 8.22
N ILE A 252 -10.11 -9.27 6.97
CA ILE A 252 -11.41 -9.67 6.40
C ILE A 252 -11.52 -11.19 6.20
N PHE A 253 -10.40 -11.90 6.02
CA PHE A 253 -10.40 -13.35 5.80
C PHE A 253 -9.30 -13.99 6.65
N PRO A 254 -9.65 -14.78 7.68
CA PRO A 254 -8.67 -15.57 8.42
C PRO A 254 -7.93 -16.48 7.44
N LEU A 255 -6.62 -16.29 7.33
CA LEU A 255 -5.75 -17.17 6.56
C LEU A 255 -5.08 -18.13 7.55
N GLY A 256 -4.79 -19.35 7.12
CA GLY A 256 -4.07 -20.33 7.93
C GLY A 256 -2.69 -19.89 8.46
N ASP A 257 -2.11 -18.83 7.87
CA ASP A 257 -0.85 -18.20 8.31
C ASP A 257 -1.14 -16.80 8.88
N VAL A 258 -0.87 -16.58 10.17
CA VAL A 258 -1.19 -15.32 10.89
C VAL A 258 -0.31 -14.14 10.48
N ALA A 259 0.92 -14.41 10.05
CA ALA A 259 1.79 -13.38 9.51
C ALA A 259 2.58 -13.93 8.34
N VAL A 260 2.53 -13.22 7.22
CA VAL A 260 3.36 -13.55 6.07
C VAL A 260 3.99 -12.32 5.48
N GLU A 261 5.30 -12.40 5.34
CA GLU A 261 6.17 -11.34 4.81
C GLU A 261 5.72 -10.84 3.42
N ARG A 262 5.12 -11.72 2.61
CA ARG A 262 4.59 -11.40 1.28
C ARG A 262 3.45 -10.38 1.30
N HIS A 263 2.79 -10.16 2.43
CA HIS A 263 1.73 -9.16 2.57
C HIS A 263 2.29 -7.73 2.63
N ILE A 264 3.57 -7.56 3.00
CA ILE A 264 4.19 -6.24 3.19
C ILE A 264 4.72 -5.65 1.88
N TYR A 265 4.76 -6.39 0.77
CA TYR A 265 5.36 -5.93 -0.50
C TYR A 265 4.77 -4.60 -1.02
N ILE A 266 3.43 -4.50 -1.12
CA ILE A 266 2.73 -3.26 -1.53
C ILE A 266 2.74 -2.21 -0.39
N PRO A 267 2.45 -2.56 0.87
CA PRO A 267 2.55 -1.63 2.00
C PRO A 267 3.92 -0.95 2.15
N ALA A 268 5.02 -1.65 1.84
CA ALA A 268 6.39 -1.12 1.90
C ALA A 268 6.63 0.06 0.95
N VAL A 269 5.82 0.23 -0.10
CA VAL A 269 5.85 1.41 -0.96
C VAL A 269 5.53 2.67 -0.14
N GLY A 270 4.55 2.59 0.77
CA GLY A 270 4.20 3.68 1.68
C GLY A 270 5.38 4.07 2.57
N PHE A 271 6.05 3.09 3.18
CA PHE A 271 7.25 3.32 3.99
C PHE A 271 8.38 3.98 3.19
N ALA A 272 8.67 3.48 1.99
CA ALA A 272 9.70 4.06 1.11
C ALA A 272 9.42 5.54 0.76
N LEU A 273 8.15 5.89 0.55
CA LEU A 273 7.71 7.28 0.32
C LEU A 273 7.87 8.17 1.57
N VAL A 274 7.63 7.63 2.77
CA VAL A 274 7.87 8.38 4.01
C VAL A 274 9.37 8.64 4.17
N SER A 275 10.20 7.62 3.99
CA SER A 275 11.65 7.68 4.22
C SER A 275 12.34 8.67 3.29
N GLY A 276 12.04 8.65 1.98
CA GLY A 276 12.61 9.63 1.05
C GLY A 276 12.19 11.07 1.35
N TYR A 277 10.94 11.28 1.78
CA TYR A 277 10.45 12.60 2.16
C TYR A 277 11.08 13.14 3.44
N LEU A 278 11.28 12.28 4.45
CA LEU A 278 11.97 12.65 5.69
C LEU A 278 13.40 13.12 5.41
N LEU A 279 14.10 12.46 4.48
CA LEU A 279 15.44 12.88 4.06
C LEU A 279 15.43 14.24 3.36
N GLU A 280 14.41 14.54 2.54
CA GLU A 280 14.26 15.88 1.94
C GLU A 280 14.15 16.98 2.98
N LYS A 281 13.33 16.75 4.01
CA LYS A 281 13.14 17.69 5.12
C LYS A 281 14.35 17.78 6.04
N ALA A 282 15.10 16.70 6.20
CA ALA A 282 16.30 16.68 7.02
C ALA A 282 17.49 17.41 6.36
N LYS A 283 17.51 17.55 5.02
CA LYS A 283 18.60 18.24 4.30
C LYS A 283 18.84 19.66 4.81
N ASP A 284 17.78 20.38 5.18
CA ASP A 284 17.89 21.79 5.59
C ASP A 284 18.44 21.91 7.03
N LYS A 285 18.51 20.80 7.78
CA LYS A 285 19.02 20.71 9.14
C LYS A 285 20.34 19.94 9.26
N LEU A 286 20.67 19.12 8.27
CA LEU A 286 21.91 18.36 8.20
C LEU A 286 22.97 19.18 7.43
N PRO A 287 24.20 19.35 7.94
CA PRO A 287 25.28 20.03 7.23
C PRO A 287 25.79 19.25 6.00
N LEU A 288 25.17 18.10 5.67
CA LEU A 288 25.55 17.26 4.55
C LEU A 288 24.95 17.82 3.25
N LYS A 289 25.77 18.55 2.48
CA LYS A 289 25.52 18.76 1.05
C LYS A 289 25.58 17.40 0.36
N VAL A 290 24.46 16.70 0.31
CA VAL A 290 24.28 15.52 -0.53
C VAL A 290 24.31 16.00 -1.98
N VAL A 291 25.51 16.05 -2.56
CA VAL A 291 25.72 16.28 -3.99
C VAL A 291 25.42 14.96 -4.69
N LEU A 292 24.16 14.73 -5.01
CA LEU A 292 23.80 13.66 -5.94
C LEU A 292 24.03 14.19 -7.36
N PRO A 293 24.71 13.42 -8.23
CA PRO A 293 24.88 13.80 -9.63
C PRO A 293 23.50 13.89 -10.30
N ILE A 294 23.30 15.00 -11.00
CA ILE A 294 22.09 15.39 -11.74
C ILE A 294 21.90 14.45 -12.93
#